data_AF-A0A2V9G791-F1
#
_entry.id   AF-A0A2V9G791-F1
#
_cell.length_a   1.000
_cell.length_b   1.000
_cell.length_c   1.000
_cell.angle_alpha   90.00
_cell.angle_beta   90.00
_cell.angle_gamma   90.00
#
_symmetry.space_group_name_H-M   'P 1'
#
loop_
_entity.id
_entity.type
_entity.pdbx_description
1 polymer ?
#
loop_
_entity_poly.entity_id
_entity_poly.type
_entity_poly.pdbx_seq_one_letter_code
_entity_poly.pdbx_strand_id
1 'polypeptide(L)'
;MGSIEVLLLNWSGEQMRVDFAGYFSVRLSTTVAILFVLFCGAPRALAQADAKLVAPLLQQRLQTEPVVAEQLRQFMLARVPSLRLPPDATQWDAEAERLRAHEMAVIHHGWPQAWIDAPPKFQQVGTLEGRGYRIRKLRYEVVPGMYSAALLYEPEHISGKMPAVLNVHGHGSGGKAVEHKQKRCI
;
A
#
# COMPACT_ATOMS: atom_id res chain seq x y z
N MET A 1 -46.49 -26.78 -7.69
CA MET A 1 -46.31 -25.49 -8.38
C MET A 1 -45.76 -24.52 -7.35
N GLY A 2 -44.45 -24.28 -7.38
CA GLY A 2 -43.76 -23.47 -6.36
C GLY A 2 -43.71 -22.00 -6.79
N SER A 3 -44.18 -21.12 -5.92
CA SER A 3 -44.04 -19.67 -6.00
C SER A 3 -42.61 -19.27 -5.61
N ILE A 4 -41.92 -18.50 -6.44
CA ILE A 4 -40.64 -17.88 -6.09
C ILE A 4 -40.93 -16.42 -5.70
N GLU A 5 -40.84 -16.13 -4.41
CA GLU A 5 -40.79 -14.75 -3.90
C GLU A 5 -39.32 -14.31 -3.85
N VAL A 6 -39.00 -13.17 -4.47
CA VAL A 6 -37.70 -12.51 -4.31
C VAL A 6 -37.92 -11.23 -3.51
N LEU A 7 -37.39 -11.21 -2.28
CA LEU A 7 -37.38 -10.03 -1.43
C LEU A 7 -36.22 -9.12 -1.85
N LEU A 8 -36.53 -7.90 -2.29
CA LEU A 8 -35.55 -6.82 -2.41
C LEU A 8 -35.96 -5.68 -1.47
N LEU A 9 -35.04 -5.32 -0.57
CA LEU A 9 -35.18 -4.18 0.33
C LEU A 9 -34.70 -2.91 -0.38
N ASN A 10 -35.49 -1.84 -0.33
CA ASN A 10 -35.00 -0.50 -0.68
C ASN A 10 -34.36 0.18 0.56
N TRP A 11 -33.69 1.31 0.31
CA TRP A 11 -32.90 2.05 1.30
C TRP A 11 -33.74 2.79 2.39
N SER A 12 -35.08 2.76 2.35
CA SER A 12 -35.98 3.32 3.38
C SER A 12 -36.73 2.26 4.21
N GLY A 13 -36.44 0.97 4.03
CA GLY A 13 -36.93 -0.10 4.92
C GLY A 13 -38.42 -0.47 4.79
N GLU A 14 -39.14 0.09 3.82
CA GLU A 14 -40.54 -0.27 3.55
C GLU A 14 -40.65 -1.48 2.62
N GLN A 15 -41.51 -2.43 2.99
CA GLN A 15 -41.75 -3.63 2.18
C GLN A 15 -42.69 -3.32 1.01
N MET A 16 -42.13 -3.21 -0.19
CA MET A 16 -42.91 -3.11 -1.42
C MET A 16 -43.26 -4.52 -1.94
N ARG A 17 -44.53 -4.90 -1.86
CA ARG A 17 -45.05 -6.10 -2.52
C ARG A 17 -45.36 -5.77 -3.97
N VAL A 18 -44.58 -6.31 -4.90
CA VAL A 18 -44.85 -6.23 -6.33
C VAL A 18 -45.53 -7.51 -6.77
N ASP A 19 -46.82 -7.43 -7.04
CA ASP A 19 -47.61 -8.56 -7.55
C ASP A 19 -47.48 -8.62 -9.08
N PHE A 20 -46.81 -9.65 -9.60
CA PHE A 20 -46.60 -9.87 -11.04
C PHE A 20 -47.75 -10.68 -11.68
N ALA A 21 -48.93 -10.69 -11.06
CA ALA A 21 -50.13 -11.32 -11.60
C ALA A 21 -50.79 -10.45 -12.69
N GLY A 22 -50.11 -10.29 -13.83
CA GLY A 22 -50.72 -9.68 -15.00
C GLY A 22 -49.70 -9.10 -15.95
N TYR A 23 -49.86 -9.48 -17.22
CA TYR A 23 -49.21 -8.95 -18.41
C TYR A 23 -47.91 -9.62 -18.88
N PHE A 24 -48.08 -10.24 -20.06
CA PHE A 24 -47.09 -10.68 -21.04
C PHE A 24 -46.27 -11.93 -20.72
N SER A 25 -46.90 -13.10 -20.92
CA SER A 25 -46.17 -14.27 -21.41
C SER A 25 -45.72 -13.99 -22.86
N VAL A 26 -44.63 -13.25 -23.05
CA VAL A 26 -43.94 -13.27 -24.34
C VAL A 26 -43.34 -14.67 -24.45
N ARG A 27 -43.94 -15.54 -25.27
CA ARG A 27 -43.21 -16.72 -25.78
C ARG A 27 -42.10 -16.17 -26.67
N LEU A 28 -40.98 -15.82 -26.04
CA LEU A 28 -39.78 -15.43 -26.75
C LEU A 28 -39.34 -16.69 -27.48
N SER A 29 -39.64 -16.75 -28.78
CA SER A 29 -39.14 -17.82 -29.65
C SER A 29 -37.64 -17.98 -29.37
N THR A 30 -37.16 -19.22 -29.31
CA THR A 30 -35.73 -19.52 -29.11
C THR A 30 -34.87 -18.68 -30.06
N THR A 31 -35.38 -18.40 -31.25
CA THR A 31 -34.79 -17.51 -32.25
C THR A 31 -34.63 -16.06 -31.78
N VAL A 32 -35.62 -15.47 -31.09
CA VAL A 32 -35.54 -14.09 -30.58
C VAL A 32 -34.62 -14.00 -29.37
N ALA A 33 -34.59 -15.02 -28.51
CA ALA A 33 -33.62 -15.11 -27.41
C ALA A 33 -32.18 -15.24 -27.94
N ILE A 34 -31.97 -16.07 -28.97
CA ILE A 34 -30.67 -16.22 -29.66
C ILE A 34 -30.27 -14.89 -30.33
N LEU A 35 -31.19 -14.22 -31.02
CA LEU A 35 -30.94 -12.92 -31.64
C LEU A 35 -30.59 -11.84 -30.60
N PHE A 36 -31.24 -11.85 -29.43
CA PHE A 36 -30.93 -10.91 -28.35
C PHE A 36 -29.56 -11.19 -27.72
N VAL A 37 -29.20 -12.46 -27.49
CA VAL A 37 -27.86 -12.85 -27.01
C VAL A 37 -26.78 -12.50 -28.05
N LEU A 38 -27.03 -12.71 -29.34
CA LEU A 38 -26.14 -12.29 -30.42
C LEU A 38 -26.01 -10.77 -30.46
N PHE A 39 -27.11 -10.02 -30.32
CA PHE A 39 -27.12 -8.56 -30.35
C PHE A 39 -26.45 -7.93 -29.12
N CYS A 40 -26.60 -8.51 -27.93
CA CYS A 40 -25.92 -8.06 -26.71
C CYS A 40 -24.47 -8.56 -26.60
N GLY A 41 -24.11 -9.68 -27.24
CA GLY A 41 -22.76 -10.26 -27.24
C GLY A 41 -21.83 -9.70 -28.33
N ALA A 42 -22.37 -9.37 -29.51
CA ALA A 42 -21.62 -8.83 -30.64
C ALA A 42 -20.85 -7.52 -30.36
N PRO A 43 -21.37 -6.52 -29.63
CA PRO A 43 -20.64 -5.28 -29.39
C PRO A 43 -19.44 -5.46 -28.44
N ARG A 44 -19.37 -6.56 -27.67
CA ARG A 44 -18.19 -6.85 -26.84
C ARG A 44 -17.00 -7.40 -27.62
N ALA A 45 -17.25 -8.08 -28.75
CA ALA A 45 -16.20 -8.65 -29.58
C ALA A 45 -15.50 -7.60 -30.47
N LEU A 46 -16.17 -6.50 -30.81
CA LEU A 46 -15.63 -5.44 -31.68
C LEU A 46 -14.92 -4.31 -30.93
N ALA A 47 -15.02 -4.28 -29.60
CA ALA A 47 -14.46 -3.20 -28.76
C ALA A 47 -13.13 -3.57 -28.07
N GLN A 48 -12.60 -4.78 -28.28
CA GLN A 48 -11.29 -5.17 -27.77
C GLN A 48 -10.26 -5.01 -28.88
N ALA A 49 -9.38 -4.02 -28.74
CA ALA A 49 -8.21 -3.92 -29.60
C ALA A 49 -7.39 -5.21 -29.44
N ASP A 50 -7.11 -5.89 -30.55
CA ASP A 50 -6.31 -7.13 -30.52
C ASP A 50 -4.92 -6.81 -29.98
N ALA A 51 -4.55 -7.48 -28.88
CA ALA A 51 -3.24 -7.32 -28.26
C ALA A 51 -2.09 -7.52 -29.26
N LYS A 52 -2.28 -8.36 -30.29
CA LYS A 52 -1.29 -8.58 -31.36
C LYS A 52 -1.15 -7.37 -32.29
N LEU A 53 -2.20 -6.57 -32.47
CA LEU A 53 -2.19 -5.34 -33.26
C LEU A 53 -1.65 -4.15 -32.44
N VAL A 54 -1.95 -4.11 -31.14
CA VAL A 54 -1.54 -3.01 -30.25
C VAL A 54 -0.11 -3.16 -29.74
N ALA A 55 0.36 -4.38 -29.47
CA ALA A 55 1.68 -4.61 -28.89
C ALA A 55 2.84 -4.00 -29.71
N PRO A 56 2.90 -4.11 -31.05
CA PRO A 56 3.95 -3.46 -31.84
C PRO A 56 3.91 -1.93 -31.73
N LEU A 57 2.71 -1.34 -31.65
CA LEU A 57 2.53 0.10 -31.52
C LEU A 57 2.99 0.62 -30.15
N LEU A 58 2.73 -0.14 -29.08
CA LEU A 58 3.20 0.20 -27.73
C LEU A 58 4.72 0.06 -27.56
N GLN A 59 5.36 -0.80 -28.36
CA GLN A 59 6.81 -0.93 -28.39
C GLN A 59 7.49 0.22 -29.13
N GLN A 60 6.75 0.95 -29.97
CA GLN A 60 7.29 2.10 -30.67
C GLN A 60 7.51 3.26 -29.71
N ARG A 61 8.78 3.67 -29.59
CA ARG A 61 9.16 4.82 -28.79
C ARG A 61 8.66 6.12 -29.45
N LEU A 62 7.62 6.74 -28.87
CA LEU A 62 7.06 8.00 -29.35
C LEU A 62 7.99 9.21 -29.11
N GLN A 63 8.77 9.18 -28.04
CA GLN A 63 9.68 10.26 -27.64
C GLN A 63 10.97 9.69 -27.05
N THR A 64 12.08 10.42 -27.21
CA THR A 64 13.36 10.06 -26.60
C THR A 64 13.31 10.21 -25.07
N GLU A 65 14.21 9.52 -24.37
CA GLU A 65 14.27 9.55 -22.90
C GLU A 65 14.42 10.95 -22.34
N PRO A 66 15.31 11.80 -22.90
CA PRO A 66 15.50 13.14 -22.38
C PRO A 66 14.24 14.01 -22.50
N VAL A 67 13.46 13.83 -23.58
CA VAL A 67 12.21 14.58 -23.78
C VAL A 67 11.16 14.15 -22.76
N VAL A 68 10.98 12.84 -22.55
CA VAL A 68 10.04 12.32 -21.55
C VAL A 68 10.44 12.77 -20.14
N ALA A 69 11.73 12.68 -19.80
CA ALA A 69 12.24 13.10 -18.50
C ALA A 69 12.00 14.59 -18.26
N GLU A 70 12.27 15.43 -19.25
CA GLU A 70 12.04 16.88 -19.14
C GLU A 70 10.56 17.23 -19.04
N GLN A 71 9.70 16.62 -19.86
CA GLN A 71 8.25 16.83 -19.81
C GLN A 71 7.67 16.38 -18.47
N LEU A 72 8.10 15.23 -17.94
CA LEU A 72 7.68 14.76 -16.62
C LEU A 72 8.18 15.71 -15.53
N ARG A 73 9.43 16.18 -15.60
CA ARG A 73 9.97 17.17 -14.66
C ARG A 73 9.14 18.45 -14.66
N GLN A 74 8.83 19.01 -15.83
CA GLN A 74 7.99 20.19 -15.97
C GLN A 74 6.59 19.95 -15.41
N PHE A 75 5.98 18.82 -15.75
CA PHE A 75 4.66 18.42 -15.24
C PHE A 75 4.62 18.34 -13.71
N MET A 76 5.66 17.73 -13.10
CA MET A 76 5.79 17.61 -11.66
C MET A 76 6.02 18.97 -11.01
N LEU A 77 6.99 19.76 -11.49
CA LEU A 77 7.32 21.06 -10.91
C LEU A 77 6.15 22.04 -10.96
N ALA A 78 5.34 22.01 -12.02
CA ALA A 78 4.12 22.82 -12.10
C ALA A 78 3.05 22.45 -11.06
N ARG A 79 3.18 21.29 -10.40
CA ARG A 79 2.24 20.76 -9.39
C ARG A 79 2.83 20.66 -8.00
N VAL A 80 4.12 20.97 -7.81
CA VAL A 80 4.71 21.01 -6.48
C VAL A 80 4.12 22.22 -5.75
N PRO A 81 3.38 22.03 -4.65
CA PRO A 81 2.88 23.15 -3.87
C PRO A 81 4.06 23.94 -3.30
N SER A 82 3.96 25.28 -3.30
CA SER A 82 4.98 26.11 -2.68
C SER A 82 5.09 25.80 -1.19
N LEU A 83 6.33 25.58 -0.71
CA LEU A 83 6.58 25.41 0.72
C LEU A 83 6.30 26.72 1.44
N ARG A 84 5.24 26.73 2.26
CA ARG A 84 4.93 27.86 3.15
C ARG A 84 5.52 27.55 4.51
N LEU A 85 6.50 28.35 4.91
CA LEU A 85 7.12 28.23 6.22
C LEU A 85 6.25 28.93 7.27
N PRO A 86 6.01 28.30 8.42
CA PRO A 86 5.46 28.99 9.58
C PRO A 86 6.34 30.20 9.96
N PRO A 87 5.75 31.37 10.26
CA PRO A 87 6.50 32.61 10.45
C PRO A 87 7.23 32.70 11.79
N ASP A 88 6.88 31.86 12.75
CA ASP A 88 7.46 31.83 14.10
C ASP A 88 7.49 30.42 14.69
N ALA A 89 8.20 30.27 15.82
CA ALA A 89 8.38 28.99 16.49
C ALA A 89 7.08 28.35 16.99
N THR A 90 6.10 29.16 17.43
CA THR A 90 4.82 28.63 17.94
C THR A 90 4.01 28.03 16.80
N GLN A 91 3.95 28.73 15.67
CA GLN A 91 3.28 28.24 14.48
C GLN A 91 4.03 27.05 13.85
N TRP A 92 5.36 27.03 13.95
CA TRP A 92 6.17 25.88 13.55
C TRP A 92 5.80 24.63 14.34
N ASP A 93 5.74 24.72 15.67
CA ASP A 93 5.43 23.59 16.54
C ASP A 93 4.01 23.06 16.26
N ALA A 94 3.04 23.96 16.09
CA ALA A 94 1.67 23.60 15.73
C ALA A 94 1.58 22.87 14.38
N GLU A 95 2.28 23.37 13.36
CA GLU A 95 2.31 22.73 12.03
C GLU A 95 3.05 21.39 12.05
N ALA A 96 4.15 21.30 12.81
CA ALA A 96 4.90 20.06 12.98
C ALA A 96 4.04 18.97 13.64
N GLU A 97 3.24 19.33 14.65
CA GLU A 97 2.32 18.39 15.30
C GLU A 97 1.18 17.96 14.37
N ARG A 98 0.60 18.91 13.62
CA ARG A 98 -0.43 18.61 12.63
C ARG A 98 0.07 17.65 11.55
N LEU A 99 1.26 17.90 11.01
CA LEU A 99 1.90 17.03 10.02
C LEU A 99 2.21 15.66 10.61
N ARG A 100 2.78 15.59 11.82
CA ARG A 100 3.05 14.32 12.50
C ARG A 100 1.78 13.49 12.65
N ALA A 101 0.69 14.08 13.12
CA ALA A 101 -0.59 13.39 13.27
C ALA A 101 -1.12 12.88 11.92
N HIS A 102 -1.03 13.70 10.86
CA HIS A 102 -1.43 13.30 9.52
C HIS A 102 -0.60 12.13 8.98
N GLU A 103 0.73 12.24 9.03
CA GLU A 103 1.63 11.18 8.55
C GLU A 103 1.45 9.88 9.34
N MET A 104 1.26 9.94 10.66
CA MET A 104 0.98 8.73 11.45
C MET A 104 -0.33 8.07 11.02
N ALA A 105 -1.38 8.85 10.72
CA ALA A 105 -2.64 8.31 10.22
C ALA A 105 -2.46 7.63 8.84
N VAL A 106 -1.60 8.18 7.98
CA VAL A 106 -1.26 7.58 6.67
C VAL A 106 -0.44 6.30 6.84
N ILE A 107 0.61 6.33 7.66
CA ILE A 107 1.50 5.18 7.89
C ILE A 107 0.74 4.00 8.49
N HIS A 108 -0.19 4.28 9.41
CA HIS A 108 -1.01 3.27 10.07
C HIS A 108 -2.30 2.93 9.32
N HIS A 109 -2.51 3.51 8.13
CA HIS A 109 -3.75 3.31 7.39
C HIS A 109 -3.99 1.81 7.09
N GLY A 110 -5.15 1.31 7.52
CA GLY A 110 -5.55 -0.09 7.37
C GLY A 110 -5.01 -1.06 8.42
N TRP A 111 -4.22 -0.58 9.39
CA TRP A 111 -3.72 -1.41 10.49
C TRP A 111 -4.72 -1.40 11.67
N PRO A 112 -5.00 -2.57 12.28
CA PRO A 112 -5.78 -2.60 13.53
C PRO A 112 -5.08 -1.81 14.64
N GLN A 113 -5.82 -0.97 15.36
CA GLN A 113 -5.28 -0.15 16.46
C GLN A 113 -4.58 -1.01 17.53
N ALA A 114 -5.11 -2.20 17.80
CA ALA A 114 -4.51 -3.16 18.72
C ALA A 114 -3.11 -3.65 18.30
N TRP A 115 -2.76 -3.58 17.01
CA TRP A 115 -1.40 -3.92 16.54
C TRP A 115 -0.44 -2.76 16.73
N ILE A 116 -0.92 -1.53 16.55
CA ILE A 116 -0.15 -0.30 16.73
C ILE A 116 0.20 -0.10 18.22
N ASP A 117 -0.77 -0.31 19.10
CA ASP A 117 -0.62 -0.13 20.54
C ASP A 117 -0.01 -1.35 21.25
N ALA A 118 0.23 -2.45 20.52
CA ALA A 118 0.78 -3.67 21.09
C ALA A 118 2.17 -3.42 21.68
N PRO A 119 2.49 -3.97 22.88
CA PRO A 119 3.84 -3.90 23.40
C PRO A 119 4.79 -4.66 22.46
N PRO A 120 6.03 -4.17 22.27
CA PRO A 120 6.99 -4.80 21.37
C PRO A 120 7.34 -6.20 21.88
N LYS A 121 7.22 -7.21 21.01
CA LYS A 121 7.65 -8.59 21.32
C LYS A 121 8.97 -8.86 20.64
N PHE A 122 9.99 -9.19 21.42
CA PHE A 122 11.31 -9.52 20.89
C PHE A 122 12.01 -10.60 21.73
N GLN A 123 12.98 -11.25 21.11
CA GLN A 123 13.80 -12.29 21.69
C GLN A 123 15.25 -12.07 21.29
N GLN A 124 16.17 -12.16 22.26
CA GLN A 124 17.59 -12.34 21.97
C GLN A 124 17.83 -13.80 21.57
N VAL A 125 18.33 -14.01 20.35
CA VAL A 125 18.54 -15.34 19.76
C VAL A 125 20.01 -15.73 19.68
N GLY A 126 20.91 -14.86 20.16
CA GLY A 126 22.34 -15.15 20.26
C GLY A 126 23.17 -13.90 20.53
N THR A 127 24.46 -14.13 20.75
CA THR A 127 25.46 -13.09 21.00
C THR A 127 26.72 -13.41 20.20
N LEU A 128 27.39 -12.38 19.68
CA LEU A 128 28.73 -12.47 19.09
C LEU A 128 29.66 -11.53 19.85
N GLU A 129 30.86 -12.00 20.19
CA GLU A 129 31.87 -11.18 20.83
C GLU A 129 32.71 -10.45 19.78
N GLY A 130 32.92 -9.15 20.00
CA GLY A 130 33.80 -8.29 19.22
C GLY A 130 34.96 -7.77 20.07
N ARG A 131 35.82 -6.92 19.50
CA ARG A 131 36.93 -6.31 20.24
C ARG A 131 36.43 -5.03 20.93
N GLY A 132 36.18 -5.10 22.24
CA GLY A 132 35.67 -3.99 23.03
C GLY A 132 34.15 -3.75 22.91
N TYR A 133 33.44 -4.64 22.22
CA TYR A 133 31.98 -4.60 22.06
C TYR A 133 31.42 -6.01 21.88
N ARG A 134 30.11 -6.17 22.06
CA ARG A 134 29.35 -7.39 21.74
C ARG A 134 28.19 -7.07 20.81
N ILE A 135 27.75 -8.06 20.03
CA ILE A 135 26.58 -7.95 19.18
C ILE A 135 25.50 -8.90 19.69
N ARG A 136 24.36 -8.37 20.14
CA ARG A 136 23.17 -9.17 20.43
C ARG A 136 22.33 -9.32 19.17
N LYS A 137 22.01 -10.56 18.82
CA LYS A 137 21.10 -10.88 17.72
C LYS A 137 19.69 -10.88 18.26
N LEU A 138 18.83 -10.02 17.72
CA LEU A 138 17.43 -9.90 18.12
C LEU A 138 16.52 -10.40 17.00
N ARG A 139 15.45 -11.10 17.37
CA ARG A 139 14.28 -11.35 16.54
C ARG A 139 13.10 -10.65 17.17
N TYR A 140 12.34 -9.86 16.41
CA TYR A 140 11.20 -9.11 16.93
C TYR A 140 9.99 -9.26 16.00
N GLU A 141 8.80 -9.24 16.59
CA GLU A 141 7.53 -9.29 15.88
C GLU A 141 7.19 -7.88 15.39
N VAL A 142 6.95 -7.73 14.08
CA VAL A 142 6.54 -6.46 13.45
C VAL A 142 5.03 -6.30 13.53
N VAL A 143 4.31 -7.35 13.15
CA VAL A 143 2.86 -7.55 13.30
C VAL A 143 2.63 -9.01 13.68
N PRO A 144 1.47 -9.41 14.24
CA PRO A 144 1.23 -10.78 14.69
C PRO A 144 1.62 -11.84 13.65
N GLY A 145 2.56 -12.72 14.03
CA GLY A 145 3.06 -13.80 13.18
C GLY A 145 4.14 -13.40 12.17
N MET A 146 4.49 -12.12 12.03
CA MET A 146 5.53 -11.63 11.13
C MET A 146 6.76 -11.15 11.90
N TYR A 147 7.92 -11.77 11.64
CA TYR A 147 9.15 -11.49 12.35
C TYR A 147 10.21 -10.81 11.48
N SER A 148 10.95 -9.90 12.09
CA SER A 148 12.15 -9.29 11.56
C SER A 148 13.33 -9.51 12.51
N ALA A 149 14.54 -9.16 12.06
CA ALA A 149 15.78 -9.37 12.81
C ALA A 149 16.62 -8.10 12.89
N ALA A 150 17.10 -7.79 14.09
CA ALA A 150 17.98 -6.66 14.37
C ALA A 150 19.30 -7.12 15.01
N LEU A 151 20.30 -6.24 14.96
CA LEU A 151 21.57 -6.40 15.65
C LEU A 151 21.74 -5.20 16.57
N LEU A 152 22.01 -5.47 17.85
CA LEU A 152 22.32 -4.46 18.84
C LEU A 152 23.81 -4.57 19.17
N TYR A 153 24.56 -3.53 18.82
CA TYR A 153 25.97 -3.39 19.14
C TYR A 153 26.08 -2.65 20.46
N GLU A 154 26.80 -3.22 21.42
CA GLU A 154 26.98 -2.65 22.76
C GLU A 154 28.45 -2.68 23.11
N PRO A 155 29.02 -1.61 23.70
CA PRO A 155 30.33 -1.69 24.32
C PRO A 155 30.39 -2.83 25.34
N GLU A 156 31.56 -3.43 25.45
CA GLU A 156 31.79 -4.53 26.40
C GLU A 156 31.51 -4.10 27.84
N HIS A 157 31.90 -2.86 28.15
CA HIS A 157 31.71 -2.22 29.45
C HIS A 157 30.76 -1.03 29.29
N ILE A 158 29.62 -1.07 29.99
CA ILE A 158 28.65 0.02 30.08
C ILE A 158 28.48 0.36 31.55
N SER A 159 28.64 1.64 31.90
CA SER A 159 28.27 2.16 33.23
C SER A 159 27.16 3.19 33.07
N GLY A 160 26.05 2.98 33.78
CA GLY A 160 24.89 3.87 33.71
C GLY A 160 24.16 3.84 32.36
N LYS A 161 23.47 4.93 32.04
CA LYS A 161 22.73 5.10 30.78
C LYS A 161 23.66 5.61 29.69
N MET A 162 23.48 5.13 28.47
CA MET A 162 24.20 5.60 27.29
C MET A 162 23.23 5.96 26.16
N PRO A 163 23.62 6.86 25.25
CA PRO A 163 22.85 7.11 24.03
C PRO A 163 22.81 5.85 23.16
N ALA A 164 21.65 5.61 22.55
CA ALA A 164 21.48 4.57 21.54
C ALA A 164 21.24 5.23 20.17
N VAL A 165 21.80 4.64 19.12
CA VAL A 165 21.65 5.13 17.74
C VAL A 165 20.93 4.07 16.91
N LEU A 166 19.80 4.44 16.31
CA LEU A 166 19.07 3.57 15.39
C LEU A 166 19.62 3.72 13.97
N ASN A 167 20.38 2.73 13.53
CA ASN A 167 20.99 2.73 12.19
C ASN A 167 20.11 1.98 11.17
N VAL A 168 19.30 2.74 10.42
CA VAL A 168 18.57 2.21 9.24
C VAL A 168 19.49 2.10 8.02
N HIS A 169 19.15 1.21 7.09
CA HIS A 169 19.99 0.90 5.93
C HIS A 169 19.16 0.97 4.64
N GLY A 170 19.71 1.59 3.60
CA GLY A 170 19.12 1.57 2.25
C GLY A 170 19.34 0.24 1.51
N HIS A 171 18.75 0.14 0.31
CA HIS A 171 18.65 -1.05 -0.55
C HIS A 171 19.95 -1.54 -1.21
N GLY A 172 21.12 -1.22 -0.64
CA GLY A 172 22.40 -1.69 -1.18
C GLY A 172 22.61 -3.20 -1.02
N SER A 173 23.33 -3.80 -1.98
CA SER A 173 23.72 -5.22 -1.95
C SER A 173 24.41 -5.59 -0.64
N GLY A 174 24.10 -6.78 -0.09
CA GLY A 174 24.66 -7.25 1.18
C GLY A 174 23.95 -6.71 2.44
N GLY A 175 22.99 -5.80 2.29
CA GLY A 175 22.08 -5.40 3.38
C GLY A 175 22.83 -4.85 4.60
N LYS A 176 22.50 -5.37 5.78
CA LYS A 176 23.13 -5.00 7.07
C LYS A 176 24.50 -5.64 7.31
N ALA A 177 24.90 -6.61 6.49
CA ALA A 177 26.15 -7.35 6.68
C ALA A 177 27.35 -6.65 6.03
N VAL A 178 27.15 -5.64 5.20
CA VAL A 178 28.23 -4.91 4.51
C VAL A 178 29.18 -4.27 5.52
N GLU A 179 30.48 -4.42 5.28
CA GLU A 179 31.55 -4.01 6.19
C GLU A 179 31.42 -2.56 6.69
N HIS A 180 31.24 -1.58 5.79
CA HIS A 180 31.14 -0.17 6.19
C HIS A 180 29.92 0.11 7.06
N LYS A 181 28.84 -0.68 6.93
CA LYS A 181 27.64 -0.55 7.77
C LYS A 181 27.89 -1.12 9.17
N GLN A 182 28.63 -2.22 9.27
CA GLN A 182 29.02 -2.79 10.56
C GLN A 182 29.99 -1.88 11.31
N LYS A 183 30.98 -1.30 10.62
CA LYS A 183 31.94 -0.34 11.19
C LYS A 183 31.30 0.94 11.73
N ARG A 184 30.15 1.35 11.19
CA ARG A 184 29.39 2.52 11.69
C ARG A 184 28.70 2.24 13.04
N CYS A 185 28.52 0.96 13.41
CA CYS A 185 27.80 0.57 14.62
C CYS A 185 28.71 0.36 15.84
N ILE A 186 30.02 0.59 15.69
CA ILE A 186 31.04 0.47 16.74
C ILE A 186 31.67 1.84 16.99
#